data_AF-A0A2H9N8W0-F1
#
_entry.id   AF-A0A2H9N8W0-F1
#
_cell.length_a   1.000
_cell.length_b   1.000
_cell.length_c   1.000
_cell.angle_alpha   90.00
_cell.angle_beta   90.00
_cell.angle_gamma   90.00
#
_symmetry.space_group_name_H-M   'P 1'
#
loop_
_entity.id
_entity.type
_entity.pdbx_description
1 polymer ?
#
loop_
_entity_poly.entity_id
_entity_poly.type
_entity_poly.pdbx_seq_one_letter_code
_entity_poly.pdbx_strand_id
1 'polypeptide(L)'
;GTYGELTEEEIYKQMSDLPIDENTLLMLHCPPKGYFDTTPKGDSVGSDSRFRIIQEKKPLAAFFGHIHEHSGIFELGHTTLIKLPAANTMQACAVSITDKKISAEFISL
;
A
#
# COMPACT_ATOMS: atom_id res chain seq x y z
N GLY A 1 2.38 7.10 -16.66
CA GLY A 1 2.06 5.73 -16.31
C GLY A 1 2.95 4.74 -17.01
N THR A 2 3.29 3.67 -16.31
CA THR A 2 3.89 2.46 -16.87
C THR A 2 2.88 1.70 -17.75
N TYR A 3 3.39 0.90 -18.69
CA TYR A 3 2.58 0.15 -19.67
C TYR A 3 1.48 -0.68 -18.96
N GLY A 4 0.20 -0.37 -19.21
CA GLY A 4 -0.95 -1.07 -18.63
C GLY A 4 -1.76 -0.31 -17.57
N GLU A 5 -1.46 0.97 -17.30
CA GLU A 5 -2.19 1.74 -16.31
C GLU A 5 -3.59 2.14 -16.77
N LEU A 6 -4.59 1.56 -16.09
CA LEU A 6 -5.93 2.11 -15.98
C LEU A 6 -5.85 3.57 -15.50
N THR A 7 -6.75 4.41 -15.99
CA THR A 7 -6.95 5.76 -15.45
C THR A 7 -7.34 5.71 -13.98
N GLU A 8 -7.12 6.80 -13.24
CA GLU A 8 -7.55 6.93 -11.85
C GLU A 8 -9.06 6.65 -11.69
N GLU A 9 -9.89 7.15 -12.62
CA GLU A 9 -11.33 6.89 -12.62
C GLU A 9 -11.66 5.40 -12.77
N GLU A 10 -10.96 4.68 -13.66
CA GLU A 10 -11.14 3.24 -13.84
C GLU A 10 -10.67 2.44 -12.63
N ILE A 11 -9.53 2.83 -12.02
CA ILE A 11 -9.02 2.22 -10.79
C ILE A 11 -10.06 2.37 -9.69
N TYR A 12 -10.54 3.60 -9.45
CA TYR A 12 -11.54 3.87 -8.42
C TYR A 12 -12.82 3.06 -8.66
N LYS A 13 -13.34 3.08 -9.88
CA LYS A 13 -14.56 2.36 -10.25
C LYS A 13 -14.43 0.86 -9.98
N GLN A 14 -13.34 0.24 -10.45
CA GLN A 14 -13.13 -1.20 -10.26
C GLN A 14 -12.93 -1.57 -8.78
N MET A 15 -12.26 -0.72 -8.00
CA MET A 15 -12.01 -0.98 -6.59
C MET A 15 -13.22 -0.69 -5.68
N SER A 16 -14.12 0.22 -6.10
CA SER A 16 -15.28 0.65 -5.30
C SER A 16 -16.24 -0.49 -4.97
N ASP A 17 -16.38 -1.45 -5.89
CA ASP A 17 -17.28 -2.60 -5.76
C ASP A 17 -16.63 -3.81 -5.07
N LEU A 18 -15.34 -3.73 -4.73
CA LEU A 18 -14.66 -4.81 -4.03
C LEU A 18 -15.16 -4.93 -2.58
N PRO A 19 -15.24 -6.17 -2.04
CA PRO A 19 -15.61 -6.41 -0.65
C PRO A 19 -14.44 -6.09 0.29
N ILE A 20 -14.16 -4.81 0.47
CA ILE A 20 -13.13 -4.29 1.37
C ILE A 20 -13.83 -3.74 2.61
N ASP A 21 -13.46 -4.26 3.77
CA ASP A 21 -13.93 -3.88 5.10
C ASP A 21 -12.77 -3.74 6.09
N GLU A 22 -13.06 -3.44 7.35
CA GLU A 22 -12.06 -3.23 8.39
C GLU A 22 -11.23 -4.46 8.77
N ASN A 23 -11.55 -5.64 8.23
CA ASN A 23 -10.82 -6.89 8.45
C ASN A 23 -10.02 -7.31 7.21
N THR A 24 -10.05 -6.51 6.14
CA THR A 24 -9.41 -6.83 4.87
C THR A 24 -7.92 -6.48 4.88
N LEU A 25 -7.09 -7.39 4.35
CA LEU A 25 -5.70 -7.10 4.00
C LEU A 25 -5.63 -6.80 2.50
N LEU A 26 -5.43 -5.54 2.14
CA LEU A 26 -5.43 -5.09 0.76
C LEU A 26 -4.02 -5.19 0.16
N MET A 27 -3.86 -5.96 -0.91
CA MET A 27 -2.58 -6.13 -1.61
C MET A 27 -2.59 -5.34 -2.92
N LEU A 28 -1.69 -4.37 -3.06
CA LEU A 28 -1.59 -3.49 -4.22
C LEU A 28 -0.18 -3.54 -4.79
N HIS A 29 -0.04 -3.32 -6.09
CA HIS A 29 1.30 -3.15 -6.68
C HIS A 29 1.82 -1.73 -6.41
N CYS A 30 1.10 -0.71 -6.89
CA CYS A 30 1.49 0.69 -6.78
C CYS A 30 1.09 1.30 -5.42
N PRO A 31 1.90 2.22 -4.88
CA PRO A 31 1.59 2.92 -3.64
C PRO A 31 0.37 3.85 -3.78
N PRO A 32 -0.36 4.11 -2.67
CA PRO A 32 -1.30 5.21 -2.62
C PRO A 32 -0.56 6.56 -2.66
N LYS A 33 -1.23 7.59 -3.16
CA LYS A 33 -0.68 8.95 -3.21
C LYS A 33 -0.25 9.45 -1.84
N GLY A 34 0.95 10.02 -1.76
CA GLY A 34 1.49 10.68 -0.55
C GLY A 34 2.14 9.75 0.48
N TYR A 35 2.19 8.44 0.24
CA TYR A 35 2.81 7.47 1.16
C TYR A 35 3.77 6.54 0.42
N PHE A 36 5.07 6.74 0.67
CA PHE A 36 6.16 5.97 0.08
C PHE A 36 6.12 5.94 -1.47
N ASP A 37 5.66 7.04 -2.06
CA ASP A 37 5.33 7.13 -3.48
C ASP A 37 6.21 8.12 -4.25
N THR A 38 7.27 8.63 -3.63
CA THR A 38 8.20 9.58 -4.23
C THR A 38 9.35 8.86 -4.95
N THR A 39 9.67 9.31 -6.15
CA THR A 39 10.83 8.83 -6.91
C THR A 39 12.12 9.56 -6.48
N PRO A 40 13.33 9.10 -6.89
CA PRO A 40 14.58 9.83 -6.64
C PRO A 40 14.58 11.28 -7.15
N LYS A 41 13.75 11.59 -8.15
CA LYS A 41 13.61 12.94 -8.71
C LYS A 41 12.68 13.85 -7.89
N GLY A 42 12.04 13.31 -6.86
CA GLY A 42 11.06 14.00 -6.03
C GLY A 42 9.62 13.94 -6.55
N ASP A 43 9.39 13.32 -7.71
CA ASP A 43 8.04 13.17 -8.25
C ASP A 43 7.24 12.17 -7.41
N SER A 44 6.05 12.57 -6.95
CA SER A 44 5.09 11.67 -6.31
C SER A 44 4.26 10.98 -7.38
N VAL A 45 4.38 9.65 -7.46
CA VAL A 45 3.78 8.81 -8.51
C VAL A 45 2.74 7.83 -7.96
N GLY A 46 2.32 8.00 -6.69
CA GLY A 46 1.26 7.20 -6.10
C GLY A 46 -0.10 7.54 -6.70
N SER A 47 -1.06 6.65 -6.47
CA SER A 47 -2.41 6.75 -7.03
C SER A 47 -3.39 7.36 -6.04
N ASP A 48 -4.06 8.43 -6.47
CA ASP A 48 -5.08 9.15 -5.70
C ASP A 48 -6.30 8.26 -5.40
N SER A 49 -6.68 7.42 -6.35
CA SER A 49 -7.84 6.52 -6.27
C SER A 49 -7.59 5.38 -5.30
N ARG A 50 -6.37 4.82 -5.28
CA ARG A 50 -5.98 3.83 -4.27
C ARG A 50 -6.00 4.45 -2.88
N PHE A 51 -5.48 5.67 -2.73
CA PHE A 51 -5.53 6.39 -1.46
C PHE A 51 -6.97 6.63 -1.01
N ARG A 52 -7.83 7.08 -1.93
CA ARG A 52 -9.26 7.30 -1.69
C ARG A 52 -9.97 6.03 -1.24
N ILE A 53 -9.76 4.91 -1.91
CA ILE A 53 -10.35 3.61 -1.53
C ILE A 53 -9.90 3.17 -0.14
N ILE A 54 -8.61 3.34 0.18
CA ILE A 54 -8.09 3.04 1.52
C ILE A 54 -8.80 3.89 2.59
N GLN A 55 -8.97 5.20 2.34
CA GLN A 55 -9.65 6.10 3.26
C GLN A 55 -11.15 5.78 3.44
N GLU A 56 -11.83 5.45 2.35
CA GLU A 56 -13.28 5.17 2.35
C GLU A 56 -13.61 3.80 2.94
N LYS A 57 -12.87 2.75 2.53
CA LYS A 57 -13.13 1.36 2.90
C LYS A 57 -12.40 0.90 4.17
N LYS A 58 -11.34 1.62 4.57
CA LYS A 58 -10.57 1.42 5.81
C LYS A 58 -10.16 -0.04 6.07
N PRO A 59 -9.43 -0.69 5.14
CA PRO A 59 -8.92 -2.03 5.37
C PRO A 59 -8.07 -2.12 6.63
N LEU A 60 -7.90 -3.32 7.19
CA LEU A 60 -7.01 -3.53 8.33
C LEU A 60 -5.56 -3.10 7.98
N ALA A 61 -5.11 -3.46 6.78
CA ALA A 61 -3.83 -3.01 6.26
C ALA A 61 -3.82 -2.95 4.74
N ALA A 62 -2.94 -2.12 4.18
CA ALA A 62 -2.67 -2.06 2.75
C ALA A 62 -1.17 -2.25 2.48
N PHE A 63 -0.84 -3.21 1.62
CA PHE A 63 0.50 -3.60 1.26
C PHE A 63 0.82 -3.17 -0.15
N PHE A 64 2.03 -2.66 -0.38
CA PHE A 64 2.42 -2.23 -1.72
C PHE A 64 3.93 -2.20 -1.95
N GLY A 65 4.32 -2.10 -3.21
CA GLY A 65 5.70 -2.09 -3.69
C GLY A 65 5.95 -0.96 -4.69
N HIS A 66 6.56 -1.31 -5.82
CA HIS A 66 6.85 -0.44 -6.97
C HIS A 66 7.99 0.58 -6.78
N ILE A 67 8.00 1.37 -5.72
CA ILE A 67 9.07 2.35 -5.46
C ILE A 67 10.21 1.70 -4.67
N HIS A 68 11.40 1.59 -5.25
CA HIS A 68 12.48 0.79 -4.66
C HIS A 68 13.25 1.54 -3.56
N GLU A 69 13.18 2.85 -3.57
CA GLU A 69 13.88 3.76 -2.66
C GLU A 69 13.21 3.88 -1.29
N HIS A 70 12.00 3.33 -1.15
CA HIS A 70 11.21 3.45 0.06
C HIS A 70 10.70 2.08 0.53
N SER A 71 10.80 1.88 1.84
CA SER A 71 10.12 0.86 2.61
C SER A 71 9.69 1.48 3.94
N GLY A 72 8.67 0.91 4.56
CA GLY A 72 8.20 1.44 5.84
C GLY A 72 6.81 0.99 6.21
N ILE A 73 6.45 1.34 7.45
CA ILE A 73 5.13 1.13 8.03
C ILE A 73 4.60 2.50 8.45
N PHE A 74 3.34 2.77 8.13
CA PHE A 74 2.69 4.02 8.49
C PHE A 74 1.26 3.75 8.97
N GLU A 75 0.90 4.29 10.13
CA GLU A 75 -0.46 4.16 10.69
C GLU A 75 -1.37 5.27 10.18
N LEU A 76 -2.35 4.91 9.36
CA LEU A 76 -3.33 5.82 8.78
C LEU A 76 -4.70 5.57 9.43
N GLY A 77 -4.91 6.15 10.61
CA GLY A 77 -6.12 5.93 11.39
C GLY A 77 -6.22 4.48 11.86
N HIS A 78 -7.13 3.70 11.27
CA HIS A 78 -7.31 2.27 11.54
C HIS A 78 -6.55 1.37 10.54
N THR A 79 -6.08 1.93 9.43
CA THR A 79 -5.39 1.16 8.39
C THR A 79 -3.88 1.29 8.54
N THR A 80 -3.18 0.16 8.62
CA THR A 80 -1.71 0.16 8.56
C THR A 80 -1.24 0.07 7.11
N LEU A 81 -0.47 1.05 6.65
CA LEU A 81 0.18 1.03 5.33
C LEU A 81 1.56 0.38 5.44
N ILE A 82 1.81 -0.63 4.61
CA ILE A 82 3.05 -1.41 4.64
C ILE A 82 3.69 -1.41 3.25
N LYS A 83 4.76 -0.61 3.11
CA LYS A 83 5.58 -0.58 1.91
C LYS A 83 6.67 -1.62 2.00
N LEU A 84 6.61 -2.64 1.14
CA LEU A 84 7.59 -3.71 1.10
C LEU A 84 8.96 -3.19 0.60
N PRO A 85 10.07 -3.68 1.18
CA PRO A 85 11.40 -3.37 0.71
C PRO A 85 11.66 -3.91 -0.69
N ALA A 86 12.59 -3.28 -1.41
CA ALA A 86 13.04 -3.78 -2.69
C ALA A 86 13.74 -5.14 -2.51
N ALA A 87 13.53 -6.07 -3.45
CA ALA A 87 14.05 -7.43 -3.32
C ALA A 87 15.58 -7.50 -3.16
N ASN A 88 16.31 -6.52 -3.69
CA ASN A 88 17.77 -6.43 -3.59
C ASN A 88 18.29 -6.03 -2.20
N THR A 89 17.42 -5.61 -1.26
CA THR A 89 17.85 -5.27 0.11
C THR A 89 17.98 -6.50 1.00
N MET A 90 17.60 -7.70 0.52
CA MET A 90 17.59 -8.94 1.31
C MET A 90 16.79 -8.77 2.61
N GLN A 91 15.63 -8.13 2.52
CA GLN A 91 14.71 -7.95 3.64
C GLN A 91 13.33 -8.49 3.30
N ALA A 92 12.67 -9.05 4.31
CA ALA A 92 11.25 -9.40 4.30
C ALA A 92 10.47 -8.53 5.29
N CYS A 93 9.15 -8.48 5.13
CA CYS A 93 8.24 -7.94 6.14
C CYS A 93 7.44 -9.10 6.73
N ALA A 94 7.65 -9.42 8.01
CA ALA A 94 6.78 -10.34 8.72
C ALA A 94 5.60 -9.57 9.31
N VAL A 95 4.42 -10.15 9.21
CA VAL A 95 3.19 -9.55 9.74
C VAL A 95 2.46 -10.57 10.60
N SER A 96 2.10 -10.14 11.79
CA SER A 96 1.28 -10.90 12.73
C SER A 96 -0.04 -10.18 12.97
N ILE A 97 -1.11 -10.97 13.12
CA ILE A 97 -2.45 -10.46 13.41
C ILE A 97 -2.93 -11.15 14.69
N THR A 98 -3.29 -10.35 15.69
CA THR A 98 -3.80 -10.84 16.98
C THR A 98 -4.91 -9.92 17.44
N ASP A 99 -6.10 -10.47 17.72
CA ASP A 99 -7.28 -9.70 18.14
C ASP A 99 -7.58 -8.49 17.22
N LYS A 100 -7.51 -8.70 15.90
CA LYS A 100 -7.67 -7.67 14.86
C LYS A 100 -6.66 -6.52 14.91
N LYS A 101 -5.59 -6.64 15.69
CA LYS A 101 -4.45 -5.73 15.64
C LYS A 101 -3.37 -6.33 14.76
N ILE A 102 -2.82 -5.51 13.89
CA ILE A 102 -1.73 -5.88 13.01
C ILE A 102 -0.42 -5.35 13.58
N SER A 103 0.63 -6.16 13.51
CA SER A 103 2.00 -5.75 13.80
C SER A 103 2.89 -6.21 12.66
N ALA A 104 3.74 -5.32 12.17
CA ALA A 104 4.65 -5.60 11.08
C ALA A 104 6.09 -5.30 11.49
N GLU A 105 7.03 -6.14 11.07
CA GLU A 105 8.46 -5.98 11.33
C GLU A 105 9.28 -6.35 10.09
N PHE A 106 10.40 -5.65 9.87
CA PHE A 106 11.33 -5.98 8.80
C PHE A 106 12.42 -6.91 9.31
N ILE A 107 12.67 -7.99 8.58
CA ILE A 107 13.61 -9.05 8.92
C ILE A 107 14.62 -9.19 7.79
N SER A 108 15.91 -9.30 8.12
CA SER A 108 16.96 -9.62 7.15
C SER A 108 16.94 -11.10 6.77
N LEU A 109 17.07 -11.38 5.48
CA LEU A 109 17.11 -12.73 4.87
C LEU A 109 18.54 -13.22 4.67
#